data_AF-A0A7W0S069-F1
#
_entry.id   AF-A0A7W0S069-F1
#
_cell.length_a   1.000
_cell.length_b   1.000
_cell.length_c   1.000
_cell.angle_alpha   90.00
_cell.angle_beta   90.00
_cell.angle_gamma   90.00
#
_symmetry.space_group_name_H-M   'P 1'
#
loop_
_entity.id
_entity.type
_entity.pdbx_description
1 polymer ?
#
loop_
_entity_poly.entity_id
_entity_poly.type
_entity_poly.pdbx_seq_one_letter_code
_entity_poly.pdbx_strand_id
1 'polypeptide(L)'
;MSRIPARLASVAALALYALLSVAIFGRGVLLSPHTHVVGDAGPDKTIAMWSLAWWPHALAAGRDPFDADVVWAPEGIDLAWVTSIPGASIAAWPLTALAGPVVSYNVLALAAPALSAWAAYALARELSGAPAPALLAGLLFGFSSYVVVHTVGHLNLTLAARAALRPARAAPLPRGSGAAPVRDPARARAHGPVPALGGALPDACPSGRALRGDRALAPARR
;
A
#
# COMPACT_ATOMS: atom_id res chain seq x y z
N MET A 1 -23.04 -33.19 -6.66
CA MET A 1 -22.45 -31.91 -6.21
C MET A 1 -21.73 -31.26 -7.39
N SER A 2 -22.40 -30.33 -8.09
CA SER A 2 -21.84 -29.63 -9.24
C SER A 2 -20.66 -28.75 -8.80
N ARG A 3 -19.45 -29.01 -9.31
CA ARG A 3 -18.30 -28.13 -9.07
C ARG A 3 -18.58 -26.79 -9.76
N ILE A 4 -18.76 -25.73 -8.98
CA ILE A 4 -18.88 -24.36 -9.52
C ILE A 4 -17.63 -24.08 -10.36
N PRO A 5 -17.76 -23.57 -11.60
CA PRO A 5 -16.63 -23.21 -12.44
C PRO A 5 -15.72 -22.22 -11.71
N ALA A 6 -14.40 -22.38 -11.84
CA ALA A 6 -13.43 -21.56 -11.11
C ALA A 6 -13.66 -20.04 -11.31
N ARG A 7 -14.10 -19.63 -12.51
CA ARG A 7 -14.46 -18.23 -12.81
C ARG A 7 -15.65 -17.74 -11.99
N LEU A 8 -16.70 -18.54 -11.87
CA LEU A 8 -17.89 -18.21 -11.07
C LEU A 8 -17.53 -18.11 -9.58
N ALA A 9 -16.64 -18.98 -9.09
CA ALA A 9 -16.15 -18.89 -7.71
C ALA A 9 -15.35 -17.60 -7.46
N SER A 10 -14.49 -17.20 -8.40
CA SER A 10 -13.73 -15.94 -8.28
C SER A 10 -14.62 -14.70 -8.34
N VAL A 11 -15.62 -14.68 -9.21
CA VAL A 11 -16.59 -13.58 -9.29
C VAL A 11 -17.45 -13.52 -8.02
N ALA A 12 -17.91 -14.67 -7.52
CA ALA A 12 -18.67 -14.74 -6.27
C ALA A 12 -17.83 -14.27 -5.07
N ALA A 13 -16.54 -14.62 -5.01
CA ALA A 13 -15.62 -14.12 -3.98
C ALA A 13 -15.46 -12.60 -4.05
N LEU A 14 -15.23 -12.04 -5.24
CA LEU A 14 -15.13 -10.60 -5.43
C LEU A 14 -16.42 -9.88 -5.03
N ALA A 15 -17.58 -10.41 -5.45
CA ALA A 15 -18.88 -9.85 -5.09
C ALA A 15 -19.11 -9.89 -3.57
N LEU A 16 -18.76 -10.99 -2.91
CA LEU A 16 -18.84 -11.12 -1.45
C LEU A 16 -17.98 -10.06 -0.75
N TYR A 17 -16.73 -9.89 -1.16
CA TYR A 17 -15.84 -8.89 -0.56
C TYR A 17 -16.29 -7.46 -0.86
N ALA A 18 -16.82 -7.20 -2.05
CA ALA A 18 -17.39 -5.90 -2.40
C ALA A 18 -18.61 -5.56 -1.53
N LEU A 19 -19.53 -6.52 -1.35
CA LEU A 19 -20.68 -6.36 -0.46
C LEU A 19 -20.25 -6.09 0.99
N LEU A 20 -19.24 -6.82 1.48
CA LEU A 20 -18.70 -6.61 2.82
C LEU A 20 -18.05 -5.23 2.97
N SER A 21 -17.28 -4.80 1.99
CA SER A 21 -16.68 -3.46 1.97
C SER A 21 -17.75 -2.36 2.00
N VAL A 22 -18.78 -2.49 1.16
CA VAL A 22 -19.90 -1.55 1.13
C VAL A 22 -20.68 -1.56 2.45
N ALA A 23 -20.89 -2.72 3.06
CA ALA A 23 -21.59 -2.83 4.35
C ALA A 23 -20.82 -2.17 5.50
N ILE A 24 -19.49 -2.28 5.51
CA ILE A 24 -18.63 -1.72 6.57
C ILE A 24 -18.39 -0.21 6.36
N PHE A 25 -18.00 0.18 5.15
CA PHE A 25 -17.51 1.54 4.87
C PHE A 25 -18.52 2.42 4.11
N GLY A 26 -19.44 1.82 3.36
CA GLY A 26 -20.31 2.52 2.41
C GLY A 26 -21.57 3.15 3.03
N ARG A 27 -21.90 2.88 4.30
CA ARG A 27 -23.21 3.19 4.89
C ARG A 27 -23.61 4.68 4.79
N GLY A 28 -22.67 5.61 4.94
CA GLY A 28 -22.93 7.05 4.78
C GLY A 28 -22.91 7.53 3.32
N VAL A 29 -22.03 6.94 2.51
CA VAL A 29 -21.80 7.35 1.12
C VAL A 29 -22.91 6.90 0.18
N LEU A 30 -23.54 5.76 0.44
CA LEU A 30 -24.63 5.24 -0.39
C LEU A 30 -25.84 6.19 -0.48
N LEU A 31 -26.10 6.97 0.58
CA LEU A 31 -27.23 7.89 0.64
C LEU A 31 -26.90 9.26 0.04
N SER A 32 -25.63 9.65 0.02
CA SER A 32 -25.20 10.99 -0.41
C SER A 32 -23.76 10.98 -0.93
N PRO A 33 -23.50 10.35 -2.10
CA PRO A 33 -22.15 10.08 -2.58
C PRO A 33 -21.36 11.33 -3.02
N HIS A 34 -22.04 12.45 -3.22
CA HIS A 34 -21.44 13.73 -3.60
C HIS A 34 -21.04 14.61 -2.40
N THR A 35 -21.65 14.40 -1.24
CA THR A 35 -21.42 15.24 -0.04
C THR A 35 -20.72 14.48 1.08
N HIS A 36 -20.82 13.16 1.08
CA HIS A 36 -20.14 12.29 2.05
C HIS A 36 -18.95 11.62 1.40
N VAL A 37 -17.93 11.39 2.23
CA VAL A 37 -16.67 10.79 1.82
C VAL A 37 -16.41 9.58 2.71
N VAL A 38 -15.94 8.48 2.13
CA VAL A 38 -15.47 7.32 2.91
C VAL A 38 -14.26 7.76 3.75
N GLY A 39 -14.32 7.51 5.06
CA GLY A 39 -13.23 7.82 5.98
C GLY A 39 -13.58 8.88 7.01
N ASP A 40 -12.56 9.51 7.57
CA ASP A 40 -12.70 10.49 8.64
C ASP A 40 -12.85 11.92 8.09
N ALA A 41 -12.87 12.92 8.96
CA ALA A 41 -12.89 14.33 8.57
C ALA A 41 -11.51 14.90 8.19
N GLY A 42 -10.45 14.08 8.21
CA GLY A 42 -9.06 14.49 8.00
C GLY A 42 -8.77 14.98 6.57
N PRO A 43 -7.74 15.82 6.38
CA PRO A 43 -7.46 16.42 5.08
C PRO A 43 -6.78 15.44 4.10
N ASP A 44 -6.19 14.34 4.56
CA ASP A 44 -5.32 13.47 3.74
C ASP A 44 -5.99 12.91 2.47
N LYS A 45 -7.31 12.71 2.50
CA LYS A 45 -8.06 12.25 1.31
C LYS A 45 -8.18 13.32 0.22
N THR A 46 -8.03 14.60 0.56
CA THR A 46 -8.17 15.70 -0.40
C THR A 46 -7.07 15.70 -1.45
N ILE A 47 -5.83 15.33 -1.09
CA ILE A 47 -4.75 15.21 -2.07
C ILE A 47 -5.00 14.06 -3.07
N ALA A 48 -5.62 12.97 -2.60
CA ALA A 48 -6.03 11.87 -3.49
C ALA A 48 -7.14 12.33 -4.44
N MET A 49 -8.18 13.01 -3.95
CA MET A 49 -9.25 13.57 -4.80
C MET A 49 -8.74 14.59 -5.81
N TRP A 50 -7.86 15.48 -5.37
CA TRP A 50 -7.22 16.45 -6.24
C TRP A 50 -6.39 15.74 -7.32
N SER A 51 -5.61 14.71 -6.95
CA SER A 51 -4.85 13.89 -7.90
C SER A 51 -5.75 13.25 -8.96
N LEU A 52 -6.93 12.74 -8.58
CA LEU A 52 -7.89 12.15 -9.52
C LEU A 52 -8.34 13.13 -10.62
N ALA A 53 -8.37 14.44 -10.31
CA ALA A 53 -8.72 15.49 -11.26
C ALA A 53 -7.49 16.01 -12.02
N TRP A 54 -6.37 16.23 -11.32
CA TRP A 54 -5.15 16.82 -11.88
C TRP A 54 -4.52 15.96 -12.97
N TRP A 55 -4.31 14.67 -12.69
CA TRP A 55 -3.56 13.80 -13.61
C TRP A 55 -4.19 13.74 -15.01
N PRO A 56 -5.50 13.45 -15.13
CA PRO A 56 -6.13 13.47 -16.44
C PRO A 56 -6.20 14.86 -17.06
N HIS A 57 -6.37 15.92 -16.25
CA HIS A 57 -6.38 17.30 -16.74
C HIS A 57 -5.04 17.71 -17.36
N ALA A 58 -3.92 17.47 -16.67
CA ALA A 58 -2.58 17.77 -17.15
C ALA A 58 -2.25 17.00 -18.43
N LEU A 59 -2.58 15.69 -18.46
CA LEU A 59 -2.39 14.85 -19.64
C LEU A 59 -3.24 15.32 -20.82
N ALA A 60 -4.51 15.66 -20.60
CA ALA A 60 -5.39 16.18 -21.65
C ALA A 60 -4.93 17.55 -22.18
N ALA A 61 -4.30 18.36 -21.33
CA ALA A 61 -3.73 19.65 -21.69
C ALA A 61 -2.33 19.55 -22.31
N GLY A 62 -1.72 18.35 -22.39
CA GLY A 62 -0.35 18.16 -22.87
C GLY A 62 0.72 18.80 -21.99
N ARG A 63 0.41 19.03 -20.72
CA ARG A 63 1.35 19.57 -19.72
C ARG A 63 2.08 18.43 -19.02
N ASP A 64 3.25 18.74 -18.47
CA ASP A 64 3.94 17.81 -17.58
C ASP A 64 3.07 17.62 -16.31
N PRO A 65 2.54 16.40 -16.03
CA PRO A 65 1.73 16.18 -14.84
C PRO A 65 2.54 16.27 -13.54
N PHE A 66 3.87 16.20 -13.60
CA PHE A 66 4.73 16.32 -12.43
C PHE A 66 4.91 17.78 -12.01
N ASP A 67 4.77 18.74 -12.92
CA ASP A 67 4.88 20.17 -12.62
C ASP A 67 3.50 20.77 -12.36
N ALA A 68 3.14 20.91 -11.08
CA ALA A 68 1.84 21.46 -10.68
C ALA A 68 1.98 22.93 -10.24
N ASP A 69 1.76 23.84 -11.19
CA ASP A 69 1.74 25.30 -10.99
C ASP A 69 0.52 25.81 -10.21
N VAL A 70 -0.55 25.01 -10.16
CA VAL A 70 -1.81 25.35 -9.48
C VAL A 70 -1.75 25.19 -7.94
N VAL A 71 -0.75 24.47 -7.42
CA VAL A 71 -0.55 24.25 -5.98
C VAL A 71 0.64 25.09 -5.55
N TRP A 72 0.45 25.95 -4.55
CA TRP A 72 1.46 26.94 -4.11
C TRP A 72 1.86 27.92 -5.22
N ALA A 73 0.90 28.43 -5.98
CA ALA A 73 1.16 29.45 -6.98
C ALA A 73 1.71 30.76 -6.33
N PRO A 74 2.68 31.45 -6.96
CA PRO A 74 3.25 31.17 -8.29
C PRO A 74 4.42 30.16 -8.32
N GLU A 75 4.92 29.71 -7.17
CA GLU A 75 6.11 28.85 -7.10
C GLU A 75 5.89 27.43 -7.63
N GLY A 76 4.66 26.90 -7.50
CA GLY A 76 4.32 25.54 -7.94
C GLY A 76 4.91 24.44 -7.04
N ILE A 77 4.68 23.18 -7.42
CA ILE A 77 5.27 22.03 -6.74
C ILE A 77 5.54 20.87 -7.70
N ASP A 78 6.67 20.19 -7.49
CA ASP A 78 7.02 18.95 -8.17
C ASP A 78 6.31 17.76 -7.50
N LEU A 79 5.33 17.17 -8.21
CA LEU A 79 4.58 16.01 -7.75
C LEU A 79 5.40 14.72 -7.72
N ALA A 80 6.62 14.68 -8.26
CA ALA A 80 7.51 13.55 -8.04
C ALA A 80 7.87 13.39 -6.55
N TRP A 81 7.81 14.47 -5.77
CA TRP A 81 8.05 14.49 -4.32
C TRP A 81 6.75 14.43 -3.49
N VAL A 82 5.59 14.39 -4.13
CA VAL A 82 4.28 14.40 -3.47
C VAL A 82 3.58 13.07 -3.69
N THR A 83 2.99 12.53 -2.63
CA THR A 83 2.18 11.33 -2.71
C THR A 83 1.02 11.51 -3.70
N SER A 84 1.14 10.85 -4.85
CA SER A 84 0.20 10.94 -5.96
C SER A 84 -0.28 9.55 -6.39
N ILE A 85 -1.41 9.50 -7.10
CA ILE A 85 -2.04 8.25 -7.56
C ILE A 85 -2.29 8.24 -9.08
N PRO A 86 -1.25 8.39 -9.94
CA PRO A 86 -1.41 8.51 -11.40
C PRO A 86 -2.20 7.36 -12.03
N GLY A 87 -1.84 6.12 -11.70
CA GLY A 87 -2.49 4.93 -12.27
C GLY A 87 -3.97 4.84 -11.92
N ALA A 88 -4.33 5.15 -10.68
CA ALA A 88 -5.74 5.18 -10.26
C ALA A 88 -6.50 6.35 -10.88
N SER A 89 -5.86 7.51 -11.03
CA SER A 89 -6.44 8.71 -11.63
C SER A 89 -6.78 8.51 -13.11
N ILE A 90 -5.89 7.87 -13.86
CA ILE A 90 -6.15 7.51 -15.26
C ILE A 90 -7.25 6.45 -15.36
N ALA A 91 -7.19 5.40 -14.53
CA ALA A 91 -8.21 4.34 -14.53
C ALA A 91 -9.61 4.86 -14.15
N ALA A 92 -9.68 5.81 -13.22
CA ALA A 92 -10.93 6.42 -12.76
C ALA A 92 -11.36 7.65 -13.58
N TRP A 93 -10.57 8.11 -14.55
CA TRP A 93 -10.87 9.28 -15.39
C TRP A 93 -12.32 9.35 -15.89
N PRO A 94 -12.92 8.31 -16.52
CA PRO A 94 -14.29 8.42 -17.01
C PRO A 94 -15.29 8.65 -15.87
N LEU A 95 -15.05 8.06 -14.71
CA LEU A 95 -15.88 8.28 -13.53
C LEU A 95 -15.68 9.69 -12.96
N THR A 96 -14.43 10.17 -12.92
CA THR A 96 -14.10 11.53 -12.47
C THR A 96 -14.75 12.58 -13.37
N ALA A 97 -14.74 12.37 -14.68
CA ALA A 97 -15.33 13.28 -15.65
C ALA A 97 -16.88 13.32 -15.55
N LEU A 98 -17.52 12.19 -15.23
CA LEU A 98 -18.98 12.09 -15.17
C LEU A 98 -19.58 12.48 -13.82
N ALA A 99 -18.94 12.08 -12.72
CA ALA A 99 -19.50 12.19 -11.36
C ALA A 99 -18.62 13.01 -10.40
N GLY A 100 -17.44 13.43 -10.84
CA GLY A 100 -16.49 14.21 -10.07
C GLY A 100 -15.50 13.38 -9.25
N PRO A 101 -14.46 14.04 -8.69
CA PRO A 101 -13.39 13.39 -7.94
C PRO A 101 -13.87 12.80 -6.60
N VAL A 102 -14.90 13.37 -5.98
CA VAL A 102 -15.46 12.88 -4.70
C VAL A 102 -16.09 11.50 -4.86
N VAL A 103 -16.97 11.35 -5.86
CA VAL A 103 -17.60 10.05 -6.16
C VAL A 103 -16.55 9.03 -6.58
N SER A 104 -15.57 9.45 -7.38
CA SER A 104 -14.49 8.58 -7.84
C SER A 104 -13.64 8.08 -6.68
N TYR A 105 -13.27 8.96 -5.74
CA TYR A 105 -12.59 8.58 -4.51
C TYR A 105 -13.40 7.58 -3.70
N ASN A 106 -14.69 7.84 -3.51
CA ASN A 106 -15.59 6.95 -2.76
C ASN A 106 -15.66 5.55 -3.37
N VAL A 107 -15.82 5.47 -4.69
CA VAL A 107 -15.84 4.18 -5.40
C VAL A 107 -14.51 3.45 -5.24
N LEU A 108 -13.38 4.15 -5.40
CA LEU A 108 -12.06 3.55 -5.23
C LEU A 108 -11.79 3.11 -3.78
N ALA A 109 -12.20 3.90 -2.79
CA ALA A 109 -12.06 3.58 -1.37
C ALA A 109 -12.85 2.33 -0.99
N LEU A 110 -14.03 2.11 -1.57
CA LEU A 110 -14.82 0.89 -1.38
C LEU A 110 -14.26 -0.30 -2.18
N ALA A 111 -13.71 -0.04 -3.37
CA ALA A 111 -13.14 -1.09 -4.22
C ALA A 111 -11.80 -1.60 -3.68
N ALA A 112 -10.97 -0.75 -3.08
CA ALA A 112 -9.62 -1.07 -2.62
C ALA A 112 -9.54 -2.28 -1.65
N PRO A 113 -10.31 -2.35 -0.54
CA PRO A 113 -10.30 -3.52 0.35
C PRO A 113 -10.86 -4.77 -0.35
N ALA A 114 -11.87 -4.62 -1.20
CA ALA A 114 -12.46 -5.74 -1.94
C ALA A 114 -11.49 -6.35 -2.97
N LEU A 115 -10.77 -5.50 -3.70
CA LEU A 115 -9.73 -5.91 -4.66
C LEU A 115 -8.53 -6.53 -3.94
N SER A 116 -8.15 -5.99 -2.78
CA SER A 116 -7.07 -6.55 -1.94
C SER A 116 -7.45 -7.94 -1.41
N ALA A 117 -8.69 -8.10 -0.90
CA ALA A 117 -9.21 -9.40 -0.47
C ALA A 117 -9.25 -10.41 -1.62
N TRP A 118 -9.71 -9.97 -2.80
CA TRP A 118 -9.81 -10.81 -3.99
C TRP A 118 -8.43 -11.24 -4.51
N ALA A 119 -7.44 -10.36 -4.51
CA ALA A 119 -6.07 -10.70 -4.89
C ALA A 119 -5.47 -11.78 -3.96
N ALA A 120 -5.67 -11.63 -2.64
CA ALA A 120 -5.24 -12.63 -1.66
C ALA A 120 -6.01 -13.95 -1.80
N TYR A 121 -7.31 -13.91 -2.09
CA TYR A 121 -8.10 -15.10 -2.43
C TYR A 121 -7.55 -15.84 -3.65
N ALA A 122 -7.25 -15.11 -4.74
CA ALA A 122 -6.72 -15.69 -5.96
C ALA A 122 -5.37 -16.39 -5.71
N LEU A 123 -4.47 -15.72 -5.01
CA LEU A 123 -3.17 -16.31 -4.62
C LEU A 123 -3.35 -17.55 -3.73
N ALA A 124 -4.21 -17.49 -2.72
CA ALA A 124 -4.45 -18.62 -1.83
C ALA A 124 -5.14 -19.78 -2.54
N ARG A 125 -6.00 -19.51 -3.53
CA ARG A 125 -6.60 -20.55 -4.40
C ARG A 125 -5.55 -21.26 -5.23
N GLU A 126 -4.59 -20.52 -5.78
CA GLU A 126 -3.50 -21.07 -6.57
C GLU A 126 -2.57 -21.94 -5.73
N LEU A 127 -2.26 -21.53 -4.50
CA LEU A 127 -1.35 -22.26 -3.61
C LEU A 127 -1.99 -23.49 -2.96
N SER A 128 -3.24 -23.37 -2.48
CA SER A 128 -3.88 -24.44 -1.69
C SER A 128 -4.75 -25.39 -2.51
N GLY A 129 -5.23 -24.96 -3.67
CA GLY A 129 -6.25 -25.69 -4.45
C GLY A 129 -7.62 -25.81 -3.76
N ALA A 130 -7.79 -25.29 -2.53
CA ALA A 130 -8.99 -25.44 -1.70
C ALA A 130 -9.75 -24.10 -1.59
N PRO A 131 -11.07 -24.06 -1.85
CA PRO A 131 -11.80 -22.79 -1.96
C PRO A 131 -12.10 -22.13 -0.62
N ALA A 132 -12.45 -22.90 0.41
CA ALA A 132 -12.78 -22.38 1.73
C ALA A 132 -11.60 -21.68 2.44
N PRO A 133 -10.40 -22.28 2.58
CA PRO A 133 -9.28 -21.60 3.21
C PRO A 133 -8.79 -20.39 2.39
N ALA A 134 -8.93 -20.44 1.06
CA ALA A 134 -8.61 -19.29 0.22
C ALA A 134 -9.56 -18.11 0.47
N LEU A 135 -10.86 -18.36 0.66
CA LEU A 135 -11.82 -17.31 1.01
C LEU A 135 -11.49 -16.66 2.36
N LEU A 136 -11.07 -17.46 3.33
CA LEU A 136 -10.66 -16.96 4.64
C LEU A 136 -9.37 -16.13 4.53
N ALA A 137 -8.39 -16.58 3.75
CA ALA A 137 -7.16 -15.85 3.51
C ALA A 137 -7.42 -14.47 2.89
N GLY A 138 -8.31 -14.41 1.89
CA GLY A 138 -8.73 -13.14 1.27
C GLY A 138 -9.40 -12.21 2.28
N LEU A 139 -10.30 -12.73 3.12
CA LEU A 139 -10.99 -11.96 4.14
C LEU A 139 -10.01 -11.38 5.17
N LEU A 140 -9.12 -12.21 5.71
CA LEU A 140 -8.14 -11.80 6.72
C LEU A 140 -7.17 -10.74 6.19
N PHE A 141 -6.79 -10.83 4.91
CA PHE A 141 -5.89 -9.86 4.30
C PHE A 141 -6.59 -8.53 3.97
N GLY A 142 -7.68 -8.57 3.20
CA GLY A 142 -8.35 -7.37 2.72
C GLY A 142 -9.12 -6.59 3.79
N PHE A 143 -9.44 -7.23 4.92
CA PHE A 143 -10.05 -6.59 6.08
C PHE A 143 -9.13 -6.61 7.31
N SER A 144 -7.82 -6.74 7.08
CA SER A 144 -6.81 -6.57 8.13
C SER A 144 -6.87 -5.17 8.73
N SER A 145 -6.41 -5.02 9.96
CA SER A 145 -6.31 -3.72 10.64
C SER A 145 -5.56 -2.69 9.79
N TYR A 146 -4.53 -3.11 9.05
CA TYR A 146 -3.80 -2.27 8.12
C TYR A 146 -4.71 -1.68 7.03
N VAL A 147 -5.45 -2.52 6.30
CA VAL A 147 -6.29 -2.04 5.19
C VAL A 147 -7.44 -1.19 5.73
N VAL A 148 -8.06 -1.59 6.84
CA VAL A 148 -9.17 -0.86 7.45
C VAL A 148 -8.74 0.55 7.86
N VAL A 149 -7.59 0.70 8.56
CA VAL A 149 -7.10 2.01 9.00
C VAL A 149 -6.72 2.90 7.81
N HIS A 150 -6.10 2.36 6.77
CA HIS A 150 -5.71 3.17 5.62
C HIS A 150 -6.89 3.51 4.69
N THR A 151 -8.00 2.75 4.74
CA THR A 151 -9.22 3.07 3.98
C THR A 151 -9.85 4.40 4.42
N VAL A 152 -9.47 4.90 5.60
CA VAL A 152 -9.96 6.15 6.18
C VAL A 152 -9.42 7.41 5.48
N GLY A 153 -8.36 7.30 4.67
CA GLY A 153 -7.81 8.49 3.98
C GLY A 153 -6.69 8.22 2.97
N HIS A 154 -6.05 7.07 3.03
CA HIS A 154 -4.79 6.77 2.33
C HIS A 154 -5.01 5.79 1.17
N LEU A 155 -5.66 6.28 0.11
CA LEU A 155 -6.04 5.45 -1.03
C LEU A 155 -4.84 4.80 -1.74
N ASN A 156 -3.69 5.47 -1.74
CA ASN A 156 -2.42 4.96 -2.26
C ASN A 156 -1.93 3.71 -1.51
N LEU A 157 -2.27 3.56 -0.24
CA LEU A 157 -1.84 2.42 0.59
C LEU A 157 -2.84 1.26 0.55
N THR A 158 -4.13 1.54 0.32
CA THR A 158 -5.16 0.50 0.22
C THR A 158 -5.28 -0.12 -1.16
N LEU A 159 -4.81 0.56 -2.21
CA LEU A 159 -4.66 -0.01 -3.56
C LEU A 159 -3.46 -0.97 -3.65
N ALA A 160 -3.42 -1.98 -2.78
CA ALA A 160 -2.36 -2.98 -2.71
C ALA A 160 -2.50 -4.11 -3.75
N ALA A 161 -3.61 -4.15 -4.49
CA ALA A 161 -3.89 -5.18 -5.50
C ALA A 161 -3.08 -4.95 -6.79
N ARG A 162 -1.75 -5.07 -6.73
CA ARG A 162 -0.87 -4.86 -7.88
C ARG A 162 -0.55 -6.10 -8.71
N ALA A 163 -0.79 -7.33 -8.25
CA ALA A 163 -0.46 -8.52 -9.04
C ALA A 163 -1.21 -9.79 -8.61
N ALA A 164 -2.38 -10.04 -9.19
CA ALA A 164 -2.97 -11.39 -9.22
C ALA A 164 -3.24 -11.84 -10.67
N LEU A 165 -2.45 -11.32 -11.62
CA LEU A 165 -2.57 -11.67 -13.04
C LEU A 165 -1.20 -12.05 -13.61
N ARG A 166 -0.68 -13.22 -13.22
CA ARG A 166 0.19 -14.02 -14.10
C ARG A 166 -0.04 -15.50 -13.83
N PRO A 167 -0.15 -16.35 -14.88
CA PRO A 167 -0.06 -17.78 -14.73
C PRO A 167 1.41 -18.14 -14.51
N ALA A 168 1.92 -18.00 -13.28
CA ALA A 168 3.13 -18.70 -12.92
C ALA A 168 2.73 -20.16 -12.74
N ARG A 169 2.94 -20.97 -13.80
CA ARG A 169 3.13 -22.41 -13.63
C ARG A 169 4.08 -22.56 -12.45
N ALA A 170 3.58 -23.03 -11.31
CA ALA A 170 4.42 -23.37 -10.19
C ALA A 170 5.47 -24.34 -10.74
N ALA A 171 6.70 -23.87 -10.91
CA ALA A 171 7.83 -24.77 -10.95
C ALA A 171 7.70 -25.60 -9.66
N PRO A 172 7.72 -26.93 -9.73
CA PRO A 172 7.61 -27.76 -8.55
C PRO A 172 8.65 -27.26 -7.55
N LEU A 173 8.19 -26.81 -6.38
CA LEU A 173 9.09 -26.61 -5.25
C LEU A 173 9.86 -27.93 -5.11
N PRO A 174 11.21 -27.91 -5.07
CA PRO A 174 11.97 -29.12 -4.82
C PRO A 174 11.44 -29.69 -3.51
N ARG A 175 10.75 -30.83 -3.58
CA ARG A 175 10.46 -31.60 -2.38
C ARG A 175 11.82 -31.92 -1.80
N GLY A 176 12.13 -31.33 -0.65
CA GLY A 176 13.31 -31.64 0.14
C GLY A 176 13.33 -33.15 0.35
N SER A 177 14.08 -33.82 -0.51
CA SER A 177 14.35 -35.24 -0.44
C SER A 177 15.63 -35.33 0.37
N GLY A 178 15.48 -35.75 1.62
CA GLY A 178 16.60 -35.91 2.55
C GLY A 178 16.84 -34.67 3.40
N ALA A 179 16.70 -34.86 4.72
CA ALA A 179 17.37 -34.02 5.68
C ALA A 179 18.83 -33.84 5.24
N ALA A 180 19.26 -32.58 5.06
CA ALA A 180 20.69 -32.31 4.99
C ALA A 180 21.31 -32.91 6.26
N PRO A 181 22.38 -33.73 6.16
CA PRO A 181 22.96 -34.33 7.34
C PRO A 181 23.40 -33.21 8.27
N VAL A 182 22.95 -33.28 9.53
CA VAL A 182 23.44 -32.43 10.61
C VAL A 182 24.96 -32.45 10.53
N ARG A 183 25.58 -31.30 10.24
CA ARG A 183 27.04 -31.18 10.24
C ARG A 183 27.51 -31.50 11.65
N ASP A 184 28.31 -32.55 11.76
CA ASP A 184 28.99 -32.96 12.99
C ASP A 184 29.78 -31.77 13.58
N PRO A 185 29.47 -31.31 14.81
CA PRO A 185 30.17 -30.20 15.45
C PRO A 185 31.67 -30.47 15.68
N ALA A 186 32.14 -31.72 15.56
CA ALA A 186 33.56 -32.05 15.68
C ALA A 186 34.39 -31.57 14.48
N ARG A 187 33.80 -31.37 13.29
CA ARG A 187 34.55 -30.99 12.08
C ARG A 187 34.77 -29.48 11.92
N ALA A 188 34.15 -28.66 12.76
CA ALA A 188 34.28 -27.19 12.72
C ALA A 188 35.54 -26.64 13.43
N ARG A 189 36.32 -27.48 14.11
CA ARG A 189 37.52 -27.06 14.88
C ARG A 189 38.85 -27.20 14.12
N ALA A 190 38.83 -27.49 12.82
CA ALA A 190 40.05 -27.73 12.03
C ALA A 190 40.45 -26.57 11.09
N HIS A 191 40.06 -25.33 11.41
CA HIS A 191 40.66 -24.15 10.79
C HIS A 191 41.73 -23.59 11.73
N GLY A 192 42.98 -23.67 11.29
CA GLY A 192 44.15 -23.14 11.98
C GLY A 192 44.10 -21.63 12.20
N PRO A 193 45.06 -21.07 12.96
CA PRO A 193 45.02 -19.68 13.41
C PRO A 193 44.96 -18.70 12.24
N VAL A 194 44.03 -17.75 12.33
CA VAL A 194 43.87 -16.62 11.42
C VAL A 194 45.15 -15.76 11.50
N PRO A 195 45.81 -15.42 10.39
CA PRO A 195 46.96 -14.52 10.42
C PRO A 195 46.52 -13.11 10.82
N ALA A 196 47.22 -12.53 11.79
CA ALA A 196 47.03 -11.16 12.24
C ALA A 196 47.46 -10.19 11.12
N LEU A 197 46.48 -9.60 10.43
CA LEU A 197 46.69 -8.43 9.59
C LEU A 197 46.72 -7.20 10.49
N GLY A 198 47.93 -6.76 10.83
CA GLY A 198 48.19 -5.43 11.36
C GLY A 198 47.87 -4.39 10.29
N GLY A 199 46.85 -3.59 10.53
CA GLY A 199 46.48 -2.42 9.75
C GLY A 199 45.82 -1.41 10.68
N ALA A 200 46.44 -0.25 10.81
CA ALA A 200 46.07 0.83 11.73
C ALA A 200 44.62 1.30 11.54
N LEU A 201 43.85 1.33 12.64
CA LEU A 201 42.63 2.13 12.74
C LEU A 201 43.03 3.59 13.04
N PRO A 202 42.50 4.59 12.32
CA PRO A 202 42.53 5.96 12.81
C PRO A 202 41.54 6.14 13.96
N ASP A 203 42.08 6.44 15.14
CA ASP A 203 41.35 6.91 16.32
C ASP A 203 40.69 8.27 16.03
N ALA A 204 39.37 8.36 16.19
CA ALA A 204 38.69 9.54 16.77
C ALA A 204 37.16 9.38 16.74
N CYS A 205 36.59 9.02 17.89
CA CYS A 205 35.22 9.42 18.25
C CYS A 205 35.31 10.02 19.66
N PRO A 206 35.30 11.35 19.85
CA PRO A 206 35.27 11.92 21.17
C PRO A 206 33.84 11.87 21.72
N SER A 207 33.72 11.09 22.78
CA SER A 207 32.59 10.94 23.68
C SER A 207 32.15 12.26 24.34
N GLY A 208 30.89 12.26 24.77
CA GLY A 208 30.15 13.40 25.31
C GLY A 208 30.87 14.17 26.41
N ARG A 209 30.76 15.50 26.34
CA ARG A 209 31.07 16.41 27.43
C ARG A 209 29.86 17.30 27.71
N ALA A 210 29.41 17.22 28.95
CA ALA A 210 28.36 18.00 29.55
C ALA A 210 28.53 19.51 29.31
N LEU A 211 27.44 20.19 28.92
CA LEU A 211 27.30 21.63 29.07
C LEU A 211 26.22 21.90 30.12
N ARG A 212 26.69 21.96 31.37
CA ARG A 212 25.98 22.52 32.52
C ARG A 212 26.77 23.77 32.92
N GLY A 213 26.10 24.93 32.99
CA GLY A 213 26.66 26.12 33.62
C GLY A 213 26.38 27.43 32.90
N ASP A 214 25.32 28.11 33.34
CA ASP A 214 25.24 29.55 33.63
C ASP A 214 25.79 30.58 32.63
N ARG A 215 24.87 31.37 32.07
CA ARG A 215 24.98 32.84 32.10
C ARG A 215 23.61 33.50 31.92
N ALA A 216 23.12 34.10 33.00
CA ALA A 216 22.07 35.10 32.99
C ALA A 216 22.56 36.39 32.32
N LEU A 217 21.68 37.08 31.57
CA LEU A 217 21.63 38.55 31.42
C LEU A 217 20.33 38.99 30.70
N ALA A 218 19.33 39.32 31.52
CA ALA A 218 18.35 40.42 31.48
C ALA A 218 17.51 40.81 30.22
N PRO A 219 16.31 41.41 30.42
CA PRO A 219 15.28 41.59 29.39
C PRO A 219 15.28 42.99 28.75
N ALA A 220 14.82 43.08 27.50
CA ALA A 220 14.51 44.35 26.85
C ALA A 220 12.98 44.53 26.71
N ARG A 221 12.46 45.53 27.41
CA ARG A 221 11.13 46.12 27.20
C ARG A 221 11.13 46.93 25.89
N ARG A 222 10.07 46.83 25.11
CA ARG A 222 9.16 47.94 24.76
C ARG A 222 7.90 47.39 24.13
#